data_AF-A0A9J7ND53-F1
#
_entry.id   AF-A0A9J7ND53-F1
#
_cell.length_a   1.000
_cell.length_b   1.000
_cell.length_c   1.000
_cell.angle_alpha   90.00
_cell.angle_beta   90.00
_cell.angle_gamma   90.00
#
_symmetry.space_group_name_H-M   'P 1'
#
loop_
_entity.id
_entity.type
_entity.pdbx_description
1 polymer ?
#
loop_
_entity_poly.entity_id
_entity_poly.type
_entity_poly.pdbx_seq_one_letter_code
_entity_poly.pdbx_strand_id
1 'polypeptide(L)'
;MTGRAGSLYAVLCNMEGEVTQLEQGAFTVLPLLLMTGPGTLQNAVGSWLEQRFDCRVCPMTFQPSDLLWAMALGLIRGTNDKVKKQTLDLHYNVPLKEAGLSKISLQIPVKHAKALLSSVTEDTENDLQLDELHLFRQALEAHMFHYFRIHLDTMKLCLVATPVLFVDKNGRLKILSVNHAPAVLRMMTSFAFERSPLTMCLKAANESRM
;
A
#
# COMPACT_ATOMS: atom_id res chain seq x y z
N MET A 1 -0.80 -20.47 -1.89
CA MET A 1 0.41 -20.98 -1.20
C MET A 1 -0.03 -21.53 0.16
N THR A 2 -0.11 -22.85 0.26
CA THR A 2 -0.40 -23.58 1.49
C THR A 2 0.85 -23.61 2.35
N GLY A 3 0.90 -22.78 3.40
CA GLY A 3 2.02 -22.73 4.32
C GLY A 3 2.11 -24.03 5.13
N ARG A 4 3.26 -24.72 5.08
CA ARG A 4 3.61 -25.73 6.08
C ARG A 4 3.61 -25.06 7.45
N ALA A 5 2.92 -25.67 8.42
CA ALA A 5 2.91 -25.20 9.80
C ALA A 5 4.37 -25.15 10.30
N GLY A 6 4.88 -23.95 10.60
CA GLY A 6 6.18 -23.74 11.24
C GLY A 6 7.27 -23.04 10.40
N SER A 7 7.06 -22.72 9.12
CA SER A 7 8.07 -22.00 8.34
C SER A 7 7.88 -20.48 8.37
N LEU A 8 8.97 -19.74 8.50
CA LEU A 8 9.04 -18.28 8.34
C LEU A 8 9.82 -17.96 7.06
N TYR A 9 9.27 -17.08 6.23
CA TYR A 9 9.98 -16.47 5.10
C TYR A 9 10.13 -14.99 5.38
N ALA A 10 11.36 -14.49 5.27
CA ALA A 10 11.69 -13.08 5.49
C ALA A 10 12.53 -12.57 4.32
N VAL A 11 12.20 -11.39 3.81
CA VAL A 11 12.93 -10.71 2.73
C VAL A 11 13.19 -9.28 3.16
N LEU A 12 14.46 -8.87 3.16
CA LEU A 12 14.86 -7.47 3.26
C LEU A 12 15.06 -6.92 1.86
N CYS A 13 14.46 -5.77 1.54
CA CYS A 13 14.63 -5.16 0.24
C CYS A 13 14.63 -3.63 0.30
N ASN A 14 15.30 -3.05 -0.70
CA ASN A 14 15.26 -1.65 -1.05
C ASN A 14 15.10 -1.61 -2.57
N MET A 15 14.00 -1.03 -3.05
CA MET A 15 13.80 -0.80 -4.48
C MET A 15 13.87 0.70 -4.71
N GLU A 16 14.85 1.14 -5.50
CA GLU A 16 15.14 2.53 -5.88
C GLU A 16 13.89 3.43 -5.80
N GLY A 17 13.74 4.10 -4.66
CA GLY A 17 12.91 5.28 -4.51
C GLY A 17 13.81 6.50 -4.59
N GLU A 18 13.28 7.68 -4.90
CA GLU A 18 14.05 8.91 -5.11
C GLU A 18 15.04 9.25 -3.97
N VAL A 19 14.84 8.68 -2.78
CA VAL A 19 15.66 8.81 -1.58
C VAL A 19 17.00 8.03 -1.64
N THR A 20 17.24 7.17 -2.64
CA THR A 20 18.52 6.43 -2.76
C THR A 20 19.74 7.29 -3.10
N GLN A 21 19.58 8.59 -3.37
CA GLN A 21 20.71 9.51 -3.62
C GLN A 21 21.27 10.17 -2.35
N LEU A 22 20.74 9.86 -1.17
CA LEU A 22 21.40 10.20 0.09
C LEU A 22 22.72 9.43 0.18
N GLU A 23 23.82 10.16 -0.04
CA GLU A 23 25.20 9.70 -0.20
C GLU A 23 25.54 8.44 0.60
N GLN A 24 25.63 7.33 -0.14
CA GLN A 24 25.94 5.97 0.32
C GLN A 24 27.42 5.81 0.73
N GLY A 25 27.89 6.66 1.65
CA GLY A 25 29.29 6.62 2.09
C GLY A 25 29.62 5.51 3.09
N ALA A 26 28.64 5.06 3.90
CA ALA A 26 28.94 4.17 5.02
C ALA A 26 27.85 3.17 5.44
N PHE A 27 26.60 3.28 4.97
CA PHE A 27 25.49 2.45 5.48
C PHE A 27 24.58 1.91 4.38
N THR A 28 24.29 0.60 4.45
CA THR A 28 23.27 -0.04 3.62
C THR A 28 21.90 0.14 4.27
N VAL A 29 20.96 0.79 3.57
CA VAL A 29 19.59 1.01 4.06
C VAL A 29 18.62 0.04 3.38
N LEU A 30 17.97 -0.80 4.19
CA LEU A 30 16.97 -1.79 3.77
C LEU A 30 15.64 -1.50 4.50
N PRO A 31 14.81 -0.57 3.99
CA PRO A 31 13.67 -0.03 4.74
C PRO A 31 12.47 -0.99 4.80
N LEU A 32 12.44 -2.03 3.96
CA LEU A 32 11.36 -3.01 3.95
C LEU A 32 11.84 -4.36 4.45
N LEU A 33 11.12 -4.88 5.46
CA LEU A 33 11.18 -6.25 5.91
C LEU A 33 9.83 -6.93 5.67
N LEU A 34 9.77 -7.80 4.66
CA LEU A 34 8.58 -8.58 4.35
C LEU A 34 8.66 -9.94 5.02
N MET A 35 7.72 -10.24 5.92
CA MET A 35 7.68 -11.51 6.64
C MET A 35 6.37 -12.25 6.44
N THR A 36 6.44 -13.56 6.23
CA THR A 36 5.29 -14.46 6.19
C THR A 36 5.57 -15.67 7.07
N GLY A 37 4.77 -15.87 8.11
CA GLY A 37 4.89 -16.98 9.05
C GLY A 37 4.15 -16.73 10.36
N PRO A 38 4.31 -17.61 11.37
CA PRO A 38 3.77 -17.41 12.72
C PRO A 38 4.28 -16.12 13.36
N GLY A 39 3.39 -15.37 14.03
CA GLY A 39 3.74 -14.08 14.65
C GLY A 39 4.84 -14.17 15.72
N THR A 40 4.93 -15.29 16.43
CA THR A 40 6.00 -15.55 17.40
C THR A 40 7.37 -15.60 16.73
N LEU A 41 7.49 -16.24 15.56
CA LEU A 41 8.73 -16.29 14.79
C LEU A 41 9.06 -14.94 14.15
N GLN A 42 8.05 -14.21 13.66
CA GLN A 42 8.26 -12.85 13.14
C GLN A 42 8.85 -11.93 14.22
N ASN A 43 8.30 -11.97 15.43
CA ASN A 43 8.81 -11.18 16.55
C ASN A 43 10.23 -11.60 16.95
N ALA A 44 10.50 -12.91 17.01
CA ALA A 44 11.83 -13.42 17.34
C ALA A 44 12.90 -12.97 16.32
N VAL A 45 12.59 -13.06 15.02
CA VAL A 45 13.50 -12.58 13.96
C VAL A 45 13.64 -11.07 13.99
N GLY A 46 12.56 -10.33 14.23
CA GLY A 46 12.59 -8.88 14.41
C GLY A 46 13.55 -8.47 15.53
N SER A 47 13.38 -9.02 16.73
CA SER A 47 14.26 -8.74 17.86
C SER A 47 15.70 -9.18 17.62
N TRP A 48 15.93 -10.30 16.93
CA TRP A 48 17.27 -10.75 16.56
C TRP A 48 17.96 -9.75 15.61
N LEU A 49 17.23 -9.19 14.64
CA LEU A 49 17.77 -8.15 13.75
C LEU A 49 18.17 -6.90 14.53
N GLU A 50 17.30 -6.42 15.42
CA GLU A 50 17.57 -5.24 16.26
C GLU A 50 18.75 -5.44 17.23
N GLN A 51 19.02 -6.67 17.67
CA GLN A 51 20.17 -6.98 18.52
C GLN A 51 21.48 -7.06 17.74
N ARG A 52 21.43 -7.42 16.46
CA ARG A 52 22.62 -7.73 15.66
C ARG A 52 23.06 -6.59 14.76
N PHE A 53 22.13 -5.73 14.38
CA PHE A 53 22.32 -4.59 13.49
C PHE A 53 21.83 -3.31 14.17
N ASP A 54 22.39 -2.17 13.77
CA ASP A 54 21.92 -0.86 14.22
C ASP A 54 20.63 -0.48 13.46
N CYS A 55 19.55 -1.19 13.77
CA CYS A 55 18.27 -1.03 13.11
C CYS A 55 17.11 -1.16 14.08
N ARG A 56 15.92 -0.75 13.63
CA ARG A 56 14.66 -0.91 14.33
C ARG A 56 13.63 -1.53 13.40
N VAL A 57 12.97 -2.59 13.85
CA VAL A 57 11.93 -3.29 13.11
C VAL A 57 10.58 -2.81 13.60
N CYS A 58 9.91 -2.00 12.78
CA CYS A 58 8.61 -1.44 13.10
C CYS A 58 7.52 -2.04 12.19
N PRO A 59 6.34 -2.40 12.73
CA PRO A 59 5.18 -2.74 11.91
C PRO A 59 4.81 -1.56 11.01
N MET A 60 4.67 -1.81 9.71
CA MET A 60 4.23 -0.80 8.76
C MET A 60 2.70 -0.71 8.76
N THR A 61 2.15 0.45 9.07
CA THR A 61 0.70 0.70 8.96
C THR A 61 0.43 1.66 7.81
N PHE A 62 -0.74 1.52 7.18
CA PHE A 62 -1.14 2.36 6.04
C PHE A 62 -2.32 3.28 6.39
N GLN A 63 -2.19 4.53 5.96
CA GLN A 63 -3.26 5.52 5.99
C GLN A 63 -4.18 5.36 4.78
N PRO A 64 -5.41 5.90 4.82
CA PRO A 64 -6.32 5.84 3.68
C PRO A 64 -5.70 6.36 2.37
N SER A 65 -4.85 7.40 2.44
CA SER A 65 -4.11 7.93 1.28
C SER A 65 -3.21 6.89 0.61
N ASP A 66 -2.48 6.10 1.39
CA ASP A 66 -1.60 5.04 0.85
C ASP A 66 -2.40 3.95 0.15
N LEU A 67 -3.57 3.64 0.72
CA LEU A 67 -4.49 2.67 0.14
C LEU A 67 -5.06 3.19 -1.19
N LEU A 68 -5.28 4.51 -1.34
CA LEU A 68 -5.65 5.11 -2.63
C LEU A 68 -4.53 4.96 -3.66
N TRP A 69 -3.27 5.20 -3.27
CA TRP A 69 -2.12 4.94 -4.13
C TRP A 69 -2.02 3.48 -4.56
N ALA A 70 -2.23 2.56 -3.62
CA ALA A 70 -2.25 1.13 -3.91
C ALA A 70 -3.37 0.72 -4.88
N MET A 71 -4.54 1.36 -4.74
CA MET A 71 -5.66 1.21 -5.67
C MET A 71 -5.30 1.74 -7.06
N ALA A 72 -4.76 2.96 -7.16
CA ALA A 72 -4.32 3.54 -8.42
C ALA A 72 -3.29 2.68 -9.14
N LEU A 73 -2.24 2.25 -8.44
CA LEU A 73 -1.22 1.36 -8.98
C LEU A 73 -1.86 0.09 -9.57
N GLY A 74 -2.77 -0.52 -8.81
CA GLY A 74 -3.48 -1.71 -9.24
C GLY A 74 -4.45 -1.47 -10.39
N LEU A 75 -5.06 -0.29 -10.49
CA LEU A 75 -5.89 0.08 -11.64
C LEU A 75 -5.01 0.28 -12.86
N ILE A 76 -4.04 1.21 -12.85
CA ILE A 76 -3.19 1.51 -14.01
C ILE A 76 -2.53 0.24 -14.55
N ARG A 77 -1.86 -0.52 -13.68
CA ARG A 77 -1.03 -1.67 -14.08
C ARG A 77 -1.81 -3.00 -14.16
N GLY A 78 -3.01 -3.08 -13.59
CA GLY A 78 -3.67 -4.37 -13.33
C GLY A 78 -4.52 -4.95 -14.44
N THR A 79 -4.60 -4.34 -15.62
CA THR A 79 -5.35 -4.95 -16.73
C THR A 79 -4.53 -6.00 -17.43
N ASN A 80 -5.02 -7.23 -17.39
CA ASN A 80 -4.58 -8.27 -18.29
C ASN A 80 -5.82 -8.79 -19.00
N ASP A 81 -5.96 -8.49 -20.29
CA ASP A 81 -7.12 -8.85 -21.11
C ASP A 81 -7.39 -10.35 -21.14
N LYS A 82 -6.42 -11.16 -20.71
CA LYS A 82 -6.53 -12.63 -20.62
C LYS A 82 -7.35 -13.12 -19.42
N VAL A 83 -7.66 -12.27 -18.43
CA VAL A 83 -8.43 -12.67 -17.22
C VAL A 83 -9.86 -12.16 -17.31
N LYS A 84 -10.83 -13.09 -17.46
CA LYS A 84 -12.24 -12.78 -17.75
C LYS A 84 -12.98 -11.96 -16.67
N LYS A 85 -12.50 -11.93 -15.42
CA LYS A 85 -13.11 -11.15 -14.33
C LYS A 85 -12.04 -10.61 -13.40
N GLN A 86 -11.82 -9.30 -13.46
CA GLN A 86 -10.93 -8.56 -12.57
C GLN A 86 -11.79 -7.61 -11.74
N THR A 87 -11.71 -7.71 -10.41
CA THR A 87 -12.42 -6.82 -9.48
C THR A 87 -11.44 -5.98 -8.67
N LEU A 88 -11.88 -4.77 -8.35
CA LEU A 88 -11.36 -3.90 -7.33
C LEU A 88 -12.22 -4.11 -6.09
N ASP A 89 -11.61 -4.63 -5.03
CA ASP A 89 -12.30 -4.86 -3.76
C ASP A 89 -11.83 -3.83 -2.73
N LEU A 90 -12.77 -3.06 -2.18
CA LEU A 90 -12.53 -2.01 -1.20
C LEU A 90 -13.27 -2.36 0.08
N HIS A 91 -12.59 -2.35 1.23
CA HIS A 91 -13.26 -2.56 2.52
C HIS A 91 -13.14 -1.33 3.40
N TYR A 92 -14.27 -0.94 3.97
CA TYR A 92 -14.43 0.20 4.84
C TYR A 92 -14.83 -0.25 6.24
N ASN A 93 -14.24 0.37 7.25
CA ASN A 93 -14.71 0.24 8.63
C ASN A 93 -15.76 1.31 8.91
N VAL A 94 -16.87 0.88 9.50
CA VAL A 94 -17.99 1.76 9.88
C VAL A 94 -17.74 2.31 11.29
N PRO A 95 -17.77 3.64 11.50
CA PRO A 95 -17.52 4.23 12.81
C PRO A 95 -18.64 3.95 13.84
N LEU A 96 -19.90 3.91 13.41
CA LEU A 96 -21.04 3.63 14.30
C LEU A 96 -21.25 2.12 14.48
N LYS A 97 -20.62 1.55 15.50
CA LYS A 97 -20.84 0.14 15.91
C LYS A 97 -22.23 -0.12 16.47
N GLU A 98 -22.94 0.91 16.92
CA GLU A 98 -24.26 0.82 17.55
C GLU A 98 -25.34 0.28 16.58
N ALA A 99 -25.13 0.43 15.27
CA ALA A 99 -26.00 -0.11 14.23
C ALA A 99 -25.78 -1.62 13.96
N GLY A 100 -24.89 -2.30 14.70
CA GLY A 100 -24.53 -3.71 14.47
C GLY A 100 -23.68 -3.95 13.21
N LEU A 101 -23.39 -2.90 12.43
CA LEU A 101 -22.60 -2.95 11.22
C LEU A 101 -21.16 -2.50 11.50
N SER A 102 -20.20 -3.40 11.27
CA SER A 102 -18.77 -3.11 11.51
C SER A 102 -17.97 -2.80 10.25
N LYS A 103 -18.37 -3.37 9.11
CA LYS A 103 -17.64 -3.29 7.84
C LYS A 103 -18.57 -3.27 6.64
N ILE A 104 -18.14 -2.56 5.60
CA ILE A 104 -18.74 -2.60 4.26
C ILE A 104 -17.66 -3.01 3.27
N SER A 105 -18.01 -3.93 2.39
CA SER A 105 -17.16 -4.38 1.28
C SER A 105 -17.80 -4.01 -0.03
N LEU A 106 -17.04 -3.38 -0.91
CA LEU A 106 -17.44 -2.98 -2.25
C LEU A 106 -16.57 -3.73 -3.26
N GLN A 107 -17.20 -4.41 -4.22
CA GLN A 107 -16.51 -5.08 -5.31
C GLN A 107 -16.94 -4.42 -6.63
N ILE A 108 -15.98 -3.80 -7.32
CA ILE A 108 -16.21 -3.06 -8.55
C ILE A 108 -15.44 -3.77 -9.67
N PRO A 109 -16.06 -4.09 -10.82
CA PRO A 109 -15.30 -4.56 -11.96
C PRO A 109 -14.23 -3.52 -12.36
N VAL A 110 -12.98 -3.96 -12.54
CA VAL A 110 -11.83 -3.06 -12.83
C VAL A 110 -12.09 -2.18 -14.04
N LYS A 111 -12.82 -2.69 -15.05
CA LYS A 111 -13.24 -1.91 -16.23
C LYS A 111 -13.99 -0.63 -15.86
N HIS A 112 -14.91 -0.70 -14.89
CA HIS A 112 -15.71 0.45 -14.47
C HIS A 112 -14.89 1.40 -13.59
N ALA A 113 -14.08 0.86 -12.68
CA ALA A 113 -13.18 1.68 -11.87
C ALA A 113 -12.16 2.43 -12.72
N LYS A 114 -11.64 1.81 -13.79
CA LYS A 114 -10.79 2.47 -14.79
C LYS A 114 -11.51 3.57 -15.55
N ALA A 115 -12.71 3.29 -16.05
CA ALA A 115 -13.49 4.30 -16.77
C ALA A 115 -13.76 5.54 -15.89
N LEU A 116 -13.99 5.33 -14.60
CA LEU A 116 -14.13 6.41 -13.63
C LEU A 116 -12.81 7.16 -13.43
N LEU A 117 -11.68 6.46 -13.29
CA LEU A 117 -10.35 7.09 -13.15
C LEU A 117 -10.00 7.92 -14.39
N SER A 118 -10.19 7.38 -15.59
CA SER A 118 -9.97 8.08 -16.86
C SER A 118 -10.93 9.24 -17.12
N SER A 119 -12.04 9.34 -16.38
CA SER A 119 -12.94 10.50 -16.47
C SER A 119 -12.48 11.69 -15.64
N VAL A 120 -11.55 11.46 -14.72
CA VAL A 120 -11.04 12.45 -13.75
C VAL A 120 -9.60 12.87 -14.07
N THR A 121 -8.84 11.99 -14.72
CA THR A 121 -7.43 12.17 -15.06
C THR A 121 -7.27 12.27 -16.57
N GLU A 122 -6.58 13.31 -17.06
CA GLU A 122 -6.27 13.49 -18.49
C GLU A 122 -5.17 12.52 -18.96
N ASP A 123 -4.15 12.28 -18.11
CA ASP A 123 -3.02 11.39 -18.40
C ASP A 123 -2.93 10.20 -17.42
N THR A 124 -3.71 9.14 -17.65
CA THR A 124 -3.64 7.92 -16.80
C THR A 124 -2.35 7.09 -16.96
N GLU A 125 -1.50 7.43 -17.94
CA GLU A 125 -0.28 6.67 -18.26
C GLU A 125 0.99 7.24 -17.62
N ASN A 126 1.03 8.55 -17.32
CA ASN A 126 2.20 9.24 -16.77
C ASN A 126 1.86 9.85 -15.41
N ASP A 127 2.38 9.21 -14.35
CA ASP A 127 2.43 9.70 -12.97
C ASP A 127 1.18 10.44 -12.47
N LEU A 128 0.22 9.65 -11.96
CA LEU A 128 -0.93 10.19 -11.22
C LEU A 128 -0.47 11.11 -10.10
N GLN A 129 -1.14 12.26 -9.97
CA GLN A 129 -0.97 13.16 -8.84
C GLN A 129 -1.91 12.83 -7.69
N LEU A 130 -1.56 13.31 -6.49
CA LEU A 130 -2.39 13.11 -5.29
C LEU A 130 -3.77 13.76 -5.44
N ASP A 131 -3.85 14.93 -6.09
CA ASP A 131 -5.10 15.65 -6.30
C ASP A 131 -6.06 14.87 -7.21
N GLU A 132 -5.54 14.24 -8.26
CA GLU A 132 -6.32 13.39 -9.17
C GLU A 132 -6.86 12.16 -8.45
N LEU A 133 -6.06 11.56 -7.56
CA LEU A 133 -6.49 10.48 -6.67
C LEU A 133 -7.61 10.89 -5.72
N HIS A 134 -7.56 12.12 -5.21
CA HIS A 134 -8.62 12.67 -4.37
C HIS A 134 -9.91 12.91 -5.15
N LEU A 135 -9.81 13.44 -6.37
CA LEU A 135 -10.97 13.61 -7.27
C LEU A 135 -11.58 12.25 -7.65
N PHE A 136 -10.75 11.25 -7.94
CA PHE A 136 -11.23 9.89 -8.22
C PHE A 136 -12.00 9.31 -7.03
N ARG A 137 -11.46 9.47 -5.82
CA ARG A 137 -12.13 9.05 -4.59
C ARG A 137 -13.47 9.77 -4.43
N GLN A 138 -13.50 11.08 -4.62
CA GLN A 138 -14.73 11.86 -4.49
C GLN A 138 -15.79 11.44 -5.52
N ALA A 139 -15.38 11.16 -6.76
CA ALA A 139 -16.27 10.67 -7.80
C ALA A 139 -16.87 9.30 -7.45
N LEU A 140 -16.06 8.40 -6.85
CA LEU A 140 -16.53 7.12 -6.34
C LEU A 140 -17.54 7.29 -5.19
N GLU A 141 -17.24 8.17 -4.24
CA GLU A 141 -18.12 8.48 -3.10
C GLU A 141 -19.47 9.05 -3.59
N ALA A 142 -19.43 9.98 -4.54
CA ALA A 142 -20.62 10.57 -5.16
C ALA A 142 -21.46 9.51 -5.90
N HIS A 143 -20.82 8.61 -6.66
CA HIS A 143 -21.50 7.52 -7.36
C HIS A 143 -22.22 6.58 -6.38
N MET A 144 -21.53 6.20 -5.30
CA MET A 144 -22.09 5.30 -4.29
C MET A 144 -23.23 5.95 -3.50
N PHE A 145 -23.12 7.24 -3.21
CA PHE A 145 -24.21 7.98 -2.57
C PHE A 145 -25.41 8.13 -3.51
N HIS A 146 -25.19 8.43 -4.79
CA HIS A 146 -26.27 8.62 -5.76
C HIS A 146 -27.14 7.37 -5.93
N TYR A 147 -26.52 6.21 -6.13
CA TYR A 147 -27.24 4.97 -6.41
C TYR A 147 -27.64 4.16 -5.18
N PHE A 148 -26.79 4.13 -4.14
CA PHE A 148 -26.99 3.28 -2.97
C PHE A 148 -27.31 4.04 -1.69
N ARG A 149 -27.22 5.38 -1.71
CA ARG A 149 -27.39 6.24 -0.52
C ARG A 149 -26.40 5.90 0.60
N ILE A 150 -25.21 5.44 0.23
CA ILE A 150 -24.12 5.10 1.16
C ILE A 150 -23.10 6.24 1.19
N HIS A 151 -22.88 6.79 2.39
CA HIS A 151 -21.87 7.80 2.69
C HIS A 151 -20.50 7.16 2.96
N LEU A 152 -19.74 6.87 1.90
CA LEU A 152 -18.40 6.30 2.01
C LEU A 152 -17.37 7.26 2.65
N ASP A 153 -17.58 8.56 2.49
CA ASP A 153 -16.79 9.65 3.08
C ASP A 153 -16.75 9.61 4.61
N THR A 154 -17.84 9.16 5.24
CA THR A 154 -17.93 8.98 6.69
C THR A 154 -17.19 7.74 7.19
N MET A 155 -16.76 6.86 6.29
CA MET A 155 -16.14 5.59 6.61
C MET A 155 -14.64 5.61 6.37
N LYS A 156 -13.90 4.72 7.04
CA LYS A 156 -12.45 4.62 6.86
C LYS A 156 -12.10 3.47 5.94
N LEU A 157 -11.50 3.77 4.78
CA LEU A 157 -10.91 2.75 3.91
C LEU A 157 -9.79 2.03 4.68
N CYS A 158 -9.87 0.71 4.73
CA CYS A 158 -8.94 -0.11 5.51
C CYS A 158 -8.25 -1.18 4.70
N LEU A 159 -8.78 -1.54 3.52
CA LEU A 159 -8.19 -2.57 2.67
C LEU A 159 -8.53 -2.29 1.22
N VAL A 160 -7.54 -2.52 0.37
CA VAL A 160 -7.65 -2.49 -1.08
C VAL A 160 -7.11 -3.79 -1.63
N ALA A 161 -7.90 -4.46 -2.46
CA ALA A 161 -7.45 -5.57 -3.27
C ALA A 161 -7.72 -5.28 -4.75
N THR A 162 -6.70 -5.50 -5.56
CA THR A 162 -6.72 -5.36 -7.01
C THR A 162 -6.16 -6.64 -7.63
N PRO A 163 -6.22 -6.83 -8.95
CA PRO A 163 -5.53 -7.95 -9.61
C PRO A 163 -4.00 -7.95 -9.42
N VAL A 164 -3.42 -6.80 -9.04
CA VAL A 164 -1.96 -6.65 -8.87
C VAL A 164 -1.53 -6.93 -7.44
N LEU A 165 -2.30 -6.44 -6.47
CA LEU A 165 -1.89 -6.43 -5.07
C LEU A 165 -3.09 -6.44 -4.12
N PHE A 166 -2.82 -6.86 -2.90
CA PHE A 166 -3.71 -6.74 -1.75
C PHE A 166 -2.94 -6.01 -0.64
N VAL A 167 -3.53 -4.95 -0.09
CA VAL A 167 -2.97 -4.19 1.04
C VAL A 167 -4.05 -3.92 2.07
N ASP A 168 -3.75 -4.18 3.33
CA ASP A 168 -4.57 -3.83 4.50
C ASP A 168 -3.85 -2.79 5.36
N LYS A 169 -4.61 -1.94 6.05
CA LYS A 169 -4.11 -0.88 6.93
C LYS A 169 -3.09 -1.35 7.99
N ASN A 170 -3.10 -2.64 8.34
CA ASN A 170 -2.23 -3.21 9.35
C ASN A 170 -0.92 -3.78 8.77
N GLY A 171 -0.54 -3.44 7.54
CA GLY A 171 0.74 -3.87 6.97
C GLY A 171 0.69 -5.19 6.20
N ARG A 172 -0.49 -5.80 6.03
CA ARG A 172 -0.59 -7.06 5.27
C ARG A 172 -0.55 -6.77 3.79
N LEU A 173 0.51 -7.20 3.14
CA LEU A 173 0.73 -7.09 1.70
C LEU A 173 0.67 -8.48 1.05
N LYS A 174 -0.01 -8.60 -0.09
CA LYS A 174 0.18 -9.71 -1.03
C LYS A 174 0.40 -9.14 -2.42
N ILE A 175 1.44 -9.61 -3.10
CA ILE A 175 1.69 -9.28 -4.50
C ILE A 175 1.09 -10.41 -5.33
N LEU A 176 0.08 -10.09 -6.12
CA LEU A 176 -0.71 -11.04 -6.89
C LEU A 176 -0.25 -11.13 -8.35
N SER A 177 0.58 -10.18 -8.79
CA SER A 177 1.15 -10.15 -10.13
C SER A 177 2.68 -9.99 -10.08
N VAL A 178 3.39 -11.02 -10.55
CA VAL A 178 4.87 -11.04 -10.56
C VAL A 178 5.45 -9.93 -11.42
N ASN A 179 4.85 -9.67 -12.59
CA ASN A 179 5.31 -8.63 -13.53
C ASN A 179 5.28 -7.22 -12.91
N HIS A 180 4.42 -7.02 -11.91
CA HIS A 180 4.23 -5.73 -11.25
C HIS A 180 4.85 -5.68 -9.85
N ALA A 181 5.50 -6.78 -9.40
CA ALA A 181 6.17 -6.82 -8.12
C ALA A 181 7.18 -5.68 -7.92
N PRO A 182 8.01 -5.29 -8.93
CA PRO A 182 8.94 -4.18 -8.77
C PRO A 182 8.24 -2.85 -8.46
N ALA A 183 7.13 -2.55 -9.16
CA ALA A 183 6.38 -1.32 -8.95
C ALA A 183 5.73 -1.27 -7.56
N VAL A 184 5.15 -2.40 -7.11
CA VAL A 184 4.59 -2.51 -5.75
C VAL A 184 5.67 -2.30 -4.70
N LEU A 185 6.82 -2.97 -4.84
CA LEU A 185 7.92 -2.85 -3.87
C LEU A 185 8.53 -1.45 -3.84
N ARG A 186 8.64 -0.77 -4.99
CA ARG A 186 9.07 0.63 -5.07
C ARG A 186 8.13 1.55 -4.29
N MET A 187 6.81 1.42 -4.50
CA MET A 187 5.81 2.20 -3.77
C MET A 187 5.88 1.95 -2.25
N MET A 188 5.97 0.68 -1.83
CA MET A 188 6.13 0.34 -0.41
C MET A 188 7.43 0.92 0.16
N THR A 189 8.50 0.94 -0.62
CA THR A 189 9.80 1.50 -0.22
C THR A 189 9.69 3.00 0.02
N SER A 190 9.00 3.73 -0.87
CA SER A 190 8.72 5.16 -0.69
C SER A 190 7.98 5.44 0.62
N PHE A 191 6.88 4.71 0.87
CA PHE A 191 6.11 4.87 2.11
C PHE A 191 6.94 4.57 3.37
N ALA A 192 7.83 3.58 3.30
CA ALA A 192 8.71 3.25 4.41
C ALA A 192 9.74 4.37 4.66
N PHE A 193 10.28 4.98 3.61
CA PHE A 193 11.21 6.11 3.75
C PHE A 193 10.54 7.37 4.28
N GLU A 194 9.35 7.72 3.81
CA GLU A 194 8.57 8.86 4.30
C GLU A 194 8.27 8.76 5.81
N ARG A 195 8.14 7.53 6.31
CA ARG A 195 7.83 7.22 7.71
C ARG A 195 9.05 6.93 8.56
N SER A 196 10.21 6.77 7.94
CA SER A 196 11.42 6.43 8.65
C SER A 196 11.90 7.65 9.44
N PRO A 197 12.08 7.54 10.77
CA PRO A 197 12.73 8.58 11.56
C PRO A 197 14.13 8.91 11.02
N LEU A 198 14.81 7.89 10.45
CA LEU A 198 16.14 8.05 9.87
C LEU A 198 16.12 8.99 8.67
N THR A 199 15.06 9.03 7.86
CA THR A 199 14.99 9.96 6.72
C THR A 199 14.92 11.41 7.21
N MET A 200 14.24 11.69 8.32
CA MET A 200 14.23 13.04 8.92
C MET A 200 15.60 13.43 9.48
N CYS A 201 16.26 12.51 10.19
CA CYS A 201 17.60 12.75 10.75
C CYS A 201 18.66 12.91 9.65
N LEU A 202 18.59 12.12 8.58
CA LEU A 202 19.50 12.18 7.44
C LEU A 202 19.34 13.48 6.64
N LYS A 203 18.10 13.95 6.44
CA LYS A 203 17.84 15.26 5.84
C LYS A 203 18.45 16.39 6.67
N ALA A 204 18.22 16.40 7.98
CA ALA A 204 18.79 17.40 8.88
C ALA A 204 20.33 17.38 8.95
N ALA A 205 20.93 16.18 8.91
CA ALA A 205 22.39 16.03 8.92
C ALA A 205 23.05 16.54 7.63
N ASN A 206 22.37 16.42 6.49
CA ASN A 206 22.85 16.95 5.21
C ASN A 206 22.68 18.48 5.10
N GLU A 207 21.58 19.03 5.61
CA GLU A 207 21.36 20.48 5.67
C GLU A 207 22.38 21.19 6.59
N SER A 208 22.90 20.50 7.61
CA SER A 208 23.93 21.02 8.52
C SER A 208 25.36 20.97 7.95
N ARG A 209 25.55 20.33 6.79
CA ARG A 209 26.85 20.17 6.10
C ARG A 209 27.00 21.11 4.88
N MET A 210 25.94 21.83 4.52
CA MET A 210 25.98 22.94 3.56
C MET A 210 26.05 24.28 4.29
#